data_AF-A0A5K7XH33-F1
#
_entry.id   AF-A0A5K7XH33-F1
#
_cell.length_a   1.000
_cell.length_b   1.000
_cell.length_c   1.000
_cell.angle_alpha   90.00
_cell.angle_beta   90.00
_cell.angle_gamma   90.00
#
_symmetry.space_group_name_H-M   'P 1'
#
loop_
_entity.id
_entity.type
_entity.pdbx_description
1 polymer ?
#
loop_
_entity_poly.entity_id
_entity_poly.type
_entity_poly.pdbx_seq_one_letter_code
_entity_poly.pdbx_strand_id
1 'polypeptide(L)'
;MDAKRNTKWLLVAASLLWGVLAVTSALPAMFVPMMFDSAEAFTNVPWVLMAVCIGSFPLVCIGTVIASWWAFARDKIRTARTLTLLPVFNLVVGGAATVWTELARDF
;
A
#
# COMPACT_ATOMS: atom_id res chain seq x y z
N MET A 1 27.96 -5.59 13.67
CA MET A 1 26.99 -6.70 13.48
C MET A 1 25.54 -6.27 13.77
N ASP A 2 25.32 -5.15 14.45
CA ASP A 2 24.00 -4.74 14.95
C ASP A 2 23.05 -4.25 13.85
N ALA A 3 23.56 -3.57 12.81
CA ALA A 3 22.72 -3.05 11.72
C ALA A 3 21.98 -4.15 10.92
N LYS A 4 22.63 -5.30 10.68
CA LYS A 4 22.03 -6.44 9.96
C LYS A 4 21.00 -7.16 10.83
N ARG A 5 21.29 -7.34 12.12
CA ARG A 5 20.36 -7.90 13.11
C ARG A 5 19.12 -7.01 13.27
N ASN A 6 19.30 -5.70 13.42
CA ASN A 6 18.20 -4.73 13.55
C ASN A 6 17.33 -4.70 12.28
N THR A 7 17.94 -4.78 11.09
CA THR A 7 17.17 -4.84 9.84
C THR A 7 16.37 -6.12 9.72
N LYS A 8 16.91 -7.27 10.15
CA LYS A 8 16.16 -8.53 10.15
C LYS A 8 14.91 -8.43 11.02
N TRP A 9 15.02 -7.89 12.22
CA TRP A 9 13.87 -7.67 13.11
C TRP A 9 12.85 -6.71 12.50
N LEU A 10 13.31 -5.62 11.88
CA LEU A 10 12.44 -4.70 11.14
C LEU A 10 11.68 -5.42 10.02
N LEU A 11 12.34 -6.26 9.23
CA LEU A 11 11.70 -7.00 8.14
C LEU A 11 10.69 -8.02 8.65
N VAL A 12 10.95 -8.69 9.78
CA VAL A 12 9.98 -9.58 10.42
C VAL A 12 8.76 -8.79 10.88
N ALA A 13 8.94 -7.68 11.60
CA ALA A 13 7.84 -6.82 12.04
C ALA A 13 7.03 -6.28 10.85
N ALA A 14 7.71 -5.81 9.80
CA ALA A 14 7.08 -5.35 8.57
C ALA A 14 6.32 -6.48 7.86
N SER A 15 6.85 -7.71 7.84
CA SER A 15 6.16 -8.85 7.22
C SER A 15 4.87 -9.20 7.96
N LEU A 16 4.88 -9.16 9.29
CA LEU A 16 3.68 -9.40 10.09
C LEU A 16 2.65 -8.28 9.88
N LEU A 17 3.08 -7.02 9.98
CA LEU A 17 2.22 -5.86 9.80
C LEU A 17 1.59 -5.83 8.39
N TRP A 18 2.42 -5.88 7.35
CA TRP A 18 1.94 -5.83 5.97
C TRP A 18 1.20 -7.11 5.56
N GLY A 19 1.55 -8.27 6.14
CA GLY A 19 0.82 -9.52 5.91
C GLY A 19 -0.61 -9.47 6.45
N VAL A 20 -0.79 -9.01 7.70
CA VAL A 20 -2.13 -8.82 8.28
C VAL A 20 -2.91 -7.79 7.47
N LEU A 21 -2.29 -6.65 7.15
CA LEU A 21 -2.95 -5.59 6.38
C LEU A 21 -3.35 -6.06 4.97
N ALA A 22 -2.51 -6.85 4.28
CA ALA A 22 -2.84 -7.42 2.98
C ALA A 22 -4.10 -8.31 3.04
N VAL A 23 -4.24 -9.13 4.07
CA VAL A 23 -5.41 -10.00 4.24
C VAL A 23 -6.66 -9.16 4.54
N THR A 24 -6.57 -8.22 5.49
CA THR A 24 -7.72 -7.39 5.86
C THR A 24 -8.19 -6.47 4.72
N SER A 25 -7.27 -6.05 3.85
CA SER A 25 -7.57 -5.17 2.71
C SER A 25 -7.98 -5.93 1.44
N ALA A 26 -7.84 -7.25 1.41
CA ALA A 26 -8.31 -8.04 0.28
C ALA A 26 -9.84 -7.91 0.10
N LEU A 27 -10.58 -7.84 1.21
CA LEU A 27 -12.03 -7.62 1.18
C LEU A 27 -12.42 -6.34 0.44
N PRO A 28 -12.01 -5.13 0.87
CA PRO A 28 -12.36 -3.90 0.15
C PRO A 28 -11.81 -3.87 -1.28
N ALA A 29 -10.64 -4.47 -1.55
CA ALA A 29 -10.08 -4.56 -2.90
C ALA A 29 -10.99 -5.32 -3.88
N MET A 30 -11.70 -6.36 -3.43
CA MET A 30 -12.64 -7.10 -4.28
C MET A 30 -13.89 -6.28 -4.65
N PHE A 31 -14.24 -5.27 -3.85
CA PHE A 31 -15.39 -4.39 -4.12
C PHE A 31 -15.04 -3.17 -4.98
N VAL A 32 -13.77 -2.99 -5.36
CA VAL A 32 -13.34 -1.87 -6.21
C VAL A 32 -14.10 -1.78 -7.54
N PRO A 33 -14.43 -2.87 -8.26
CA PRO A 33 -15.20 -2.77 -9.49
C PRO A 33 -16.56 -2.07 -9.31
N MET A 34 -17.24 -2.27 -8.18
CA MET A 34 -18.52 -1.64 -7.83
C MET A 34 -18.39 -0.12 -7.67
N MET A 35 -17.18 0.40 -7.41
CA MET A 35 -16.94 1.84 -7.36
C MET A 35 -17.09 2.52 -8.73
N PHE A 36 -17.13 1.75 -9.82
CA PHE A 36 -17.23 2.26 -11.19
C PHE A 36 -18.59 2.03 -11.84
N ASP A 37 -19.64 1.78 -11.04
CA ASP A 37 -20.99 1.53 -11.54
C ASP A 37 -21.66 2.78 -12.19
N SER A 38 -21.12 3.99 -11.99
CA SER A 38 -21.58 5.21 -12.66
C SER A 38 -20.59 5.68 -13.72
N ALA A 39 -21.12 6.18 -14.85
CA ALA A 39 -20.29 6.71 -15.94
C ALA A 39 -19.42 7.91 -15.50
N GLU A 40 -19.91 8.69 -14.53
CA GLU A 40 -19.20 9.85 -13.97
C GLU A 40 -17.95 9.44 -13.16
N ALA A 41 -17.93 8.23 -12.60
CA ALA A 41 -16.82 7.73 -11.77
C ALA A 41 -15.47 7.73 -12.51
N PHE A 42 -15.47 7.53 -13.83
CA PHE A 42 -14.26 7.53 -14.66
C PHE A 42 -13.66 8.92 -14.88
N THR A 43 -14.47 9.97 -14.74
CA THR A 43 -14.04 11.37 -14.94
C THR A 43 -13.57 12.03 -13.65
N ASN A 44 -13.91 11.44 -12.50
CA ASN A 44 -13.55 11.96 -11.20
C ASN A 44 -12.16 11.43 -10.76
N VAL A 45 -11.11 12.23 -11.00
CA VAL A 45 -9.71 11.87 -10.72
C VAL A 45 -9.48 11.37 -9.28
N PRO A 46 -9.90 12.06 -8.20
CA PRO A 46 -9.65 11.57 -6.85
C PRO A 46 -10.40 10.25 -6.55
N TRP A 47 -11.55 10.02 -7.17
CA TRP A 47 -12.27 8.75 -7.07
C TRP A 47 -11.48 7.59 -7.70
N VAL A 48 -10.97 7.79 -8.92
CA VAL A 48 -10.12 6.80 -9.61
C VAL A 48 -8.87 6.50 -8.79
N LEU A 49 -8.21 7.53 -8.24
CA LEU A 49 -7.00 7.37 -7.45
C LEU A 49 -7.26 6.57 -6.17
N MET A 50 -8.36 6.87 -5.47
CA MET A 50 -8.81 6.11 -4.31
C MET A 50 -9.04 4.63 -4.64
N ALA A 51 -9.76 4.36 -5.73
CA ALA A 51 -10.04 3.01 -6.21
C ALA A 51 -8.75 2.23 -6.52
N VAL A 52 -7.79 2.87 -7.19
CA VAL A 52 -6.47 2.28 -7.50
C VAL A 52 -5.69 1.98 -6.22
N CYS A 53 -5.68 2.89 -5.24
CA CYS A 53 -5.04 2.65 -3.96
C CYS A 53 -5.65 1.44 -3.25
N ILE A 54 -6.98 1.41 -3.09
CA ILE A 54 -7.69 0.29 -2.42
C ILE A 54 -7.42 -1.03 -3.14
N GLY A 55 -7.57 -1.06 -4.47
CA GLY A 55 -7.41 -2.28 -5.26
C GLY A 55 -5.97 -2.81 -5.30
N SER A 56 -4.99 -1.91 -5.35
CA SER A 56 -3.57 -2.30 -5.40
C SER A 56 -2.95 -2.59 -4.04
N PHE A 57 -3.53 -2.11 -2.95
CA PHE A 57 -2.90 -2.17 -1.62
C PHE A 57 -2.53 -3.59 -1.14
N PRO A 58 -3.36 -4.65 -1.29
CA PRO A 58 -2.96 -6.01 -0.93
C PRO A 58 -1.72 -6.48 -1.71
N LEU A 59 -1.67 -6.17 -3.01
CA LEU A 59 -0.55 -6.52 -3.89
C LEU A 59 0.72 -5.75 -3.52
N VAL A 60 0.59 -4.46 -3.20
CA VAL A 60 1.70 -3.63 -2.74
C VAL A 60 2.26 -4.16 -1.41
N CYS A 61 1.41 -4.57 -0.47
CA CYS A 61 1.84 -5.18 0.79
C CYS A 61 2.63 -6.47 0.56
N ILE A 62 2.09 -7.41 -0.21
CA ILE A 62 2.75 -8.70 -0.50
C ILE A 62 4.05 -8.47 -1.27
N GLY A 63 4.01 -7.67 -2.33
CA GLY A 63 5.16 -7.32 -3.14
C GLY A 63 6.27 -6.64 -2.33
N THR A 64 5.90 -5.78 -1.38
CA THR A 64 6.83 -5.14 -0.46
C THR A 64 7.57 -6.15 0.41
N VAL A 65 6.85 -7.11 1.00
CA VAL A 65 7.46 -8.15 1.84
C VAL A 65 8.47 -8.96 1.02
N ILE A 66 8.05 -9.45 -0.16
CA ILE A 66 8.91 -10.25 -1.04
C ILE A 66 10.14 -9.45 -1.48
N ALA A 67 9.95 -8.23 -1.98
CA ALA A 67 11.03 -7.39 -2.48
C ALA A 67 12.02 -6.99 -1.37
N SER A 68 11.52 -6.72 -0.16
CA SER A 68 12.36 -6.32 0.97
C SER A 68 13.25 -7.48 1.44
N TRP A 69 12.71 -8.71 1.52
CA TRP A 69 13.50 -9.90 1.83
C TRP A 69 14.50 -10.25 0.74
N TRP A 70 14.12 -10.10 -0.53
CA TRP A 70 15.02 -10.31 -1.66
C TRP A 70 16.19 -9.31 -1.66
N ALA A 71 15.93 -8.03 -1.40
CA ALA A 71 16.97 -7.02 -1.25
C ALA A 71 17.88 -7.32 -0.06
N PHE A 72 17.32 -7.80 1.06
CA PHE A 72 18.10 -8.20 2.24
C PHE A 72 19.01 -9.40 1.97
N ALA A 73 18.53 -10.40 1.22
CA ALA A 73 19.33 -11.56 0.82
C ALA A 73 20.53 -11.20 -0.08
N ARG A 74 20.45 -10.06 -0.79
CA ARG A 74 21.53 -9.50 -1.63
C ARG A 74 22.41 -8.50 -0.89
N ASP A 75 22.36 -8.47 0.45
CA ASP A 75 23.05 -7.51 1.32
C ASP A 75 22.76 -6.03 1.03
N LYS A 76 21.67 -5.72 0.30
CA LYS A 76 21.21 -4.35 0.03
C LYS A 76 20.34 -3.83 1.18
N ILE A 77 20.96 -3.65 2.35
CA ILE A 77 20.27 -3.30 3.60
C ILE A 77 19.46 -1.99 3.50
N ARG A 78 20.01 -0.95 2.87
CA ARG A 78 19.32 0.34 2.68
C ARG A 78 18.07 0.16 1.83
N THR A 79 18.19 -0.55 0.72
CA THR A 79 17.08 -0.85 -0.19
C THR A 79 15.99 -1.67 0.49
N ALA A 80 16.36 -2.69 1.27
CA ALA A 80 15.41 -3.50 2.02
C ALA A 80 14.56 -2.64 2.99
N ARG A 81 15.18 -1.68 3.67
CA ARG A 81 14.47 -0.76 4.58
C ARG A 81 13.58 0.21 3.82
N THR A 82 14.06 0.82 2.74
CA THR A 82 13.25 1.78 1.98
C THR A 82 12.05 1.12 1.32
N LEU A 83 12.17 -0.14 0.88
CA LEU A 83 11.05 -0.89 0.31
C LEU A 83 9.90 -1.08 1.30
N THR A 84 10.19 -1.23 2.60
CA THR A 84 9.12 -1.35 3.62
C THR A 84 8.22 -0.12 3.74
N LEU A 85 8.59 1.01 3.12
CA LEU A 85 7.78 2.24 3.09
C LEU A 85 6.79 2.29 1.91
N LEU A 86 6.86 1.35 0.96
CA LEU A 86 5.96 1.32 -0.20
C LEU A 86 4.47 1.24 0.18
N PRO A 87 4.04 0.40 1.14
CA PRO A 87 2.64 0.36 1.55
C PRO A 87 2.22 1.66 2.24
N VAL A 88 3.14 2.29 2.99
CA VAL A 88 2.90 3.59 3.62
C VAL A 88 2.65 4.66 2.56
N PHE A 89 3.43 4.68 1.48
CA PHE A 89 3.20 5.60 0.37
C PHE A 89 1.82 5.40 -0.26
N ASN A 90 1.41 4.16 -0.48
CA ASN A 90 0.07 3.85 -1.00
C ASN A 90 -1.04 4.38 -0.06
N LEU A 91 -0.90 4.20 1.25
CA LEU A 91 -1.84 4.73 2.26
C LEU A 91 -1.90 6.26 2.25
N VAL A 92 -0.76 6.94 2.13
CA VAL A 92 -0.72 8.42 2.07
C VAL A 92 -1.45 8.93 0.83
N VAL A 93 -1.22 8.31 -0.34
CA VAL A 93 -1.90 8.67 -1.59
C VAL A 93 -3.40 8.40 -1.50
N GLY A 94 -3.79 7.24 -0.96
CA GLY A 94 -5.21 6.89 -0.78
C GLY A 94 -5.92 7.82 0.23
N GLY A 95 -5.23 8.20 1.31
CA GLY A 95 -5.70 9.16 2.30
C GLY A 95 -5.86 10.57 1.71
N ALA A 96 -4.92 11.02 0.89
CA ALA A 96 -5.02 12.29 0.18
C ALA A 96 -6.19 12.29 -0.81
N ALA A 97 -6.41 11.18 -1.53
CA ALA A 97 -7.53 11.03 -2.45
C ALA A 97 -8.88 11.12 -1.74
N THR A 98 -9.02 10.49 -0.57
CA THR A 98 -10.24 10.55 0.26
C THR A 98 -10.52 11.96 0.77
N VAL A 99 -9.50 12.65 1.31
CA VAL A 99 -9.64 14.04 1.75
C VAL A 99 -10.06 14.96 0.59
N TRP A 100 -9.49 14.75 -0.60
CA TRP A 100 -9.90 15.51 -1.78
C TRP A 100 -11.35 15.22 -2.16
N THR A 101 -11.80 13.96 -2.18
CA THR A 101 -13.20 13.66 -2.50
C THR A 101 -14.19 14.33 -1.56
N GLU A 102 -13.87 14.42 -0.26
CA GLU A 102 -14.76 15.13 0.69
C GLU A 102 -14.74 16.63 0.44
N LEU A 103 -13.55 17.24 0.28
CA LEU A 103 -13.46 18.66 -0.04
C LEU A 103 -14.19 19.03 -1.33
N ALA A 104 -14.14 18.17 -2.35
CA ALA A 104 -14.80 18.41 -3.63
C ALA A 104 -16.33 18.27 -3.57
N ARG A 105 -16.88 17.61 -2.54
CA ARG A 105 -18.34 17.52 -2.32
C ARG A 105 -18.92 18.75 -1.64
N ASP A 106 -18.09 19.50 -0.90
CA ASP A 106 -18.51 20.67 -0.13
C ASP A 106 -18.58 21.96 -0.98
N PHE A 107 -18.23 21.91 -2.28
CA PHE A 107 -18.30 23.02 -3.25
C PHE A 107 -19.30 22.72 -4.36
#